data_AF-A0A355UEU1-F1
#
_entry.id   AF-A0A355UEU1-F1
#
_cell.length_a   1.000
_cell.length_b   1.000
_cell.length_c   1.000
_cell.angle_alpha   90.00
_cell.angle_beta   90.00
_cell.angle_gamma   90.00
#
_symmetry.space_group_name_H-M   'P 1'
#
loop_
_entity.id
_entity.type
_entity.pdbx_description
1 polymer ?
#
loop_
_entity_poly.entity_id
_entity_poly.type
_entity_poly.pdbx_seq_one_letter_code
_entity_poly.pdbx_strand_id
1 'polypeptide(L)'
;MMAEIGALEVVTQNRLVNLFQKDLGYIYIGNLEDRTDNSNINETLLREYLVSKKYNENQINQAIRQLLLEANNQGKDLYEANKEIYGLLRYGINVSNEVGEHRSYVNLIDWHNPMANNFYIAEEVTIFGNKERRPDLVIYVNGIALGVIELKRSKVSVHEGIRQNIRNQQDNEIHRFFTTIQLIFAGSDSEGLYYGVIKTPEKFWLRWKEENPQGENELDYNCKNFFDKTRFLEFIQDMIIFDAGIKKA
;
A
#
# COMPACT_ATOMS: atom_id res chain seq x y z
N MET A 1 14.13 19.70 -22.79
CA MET A 1 14.51 19.51 -21.37
C MET A 1 13.37 18.94 -20.54
N MET A 2 12.21 19.61 -20.29
CA MET A 2 11.10 18.98 -19.51
C MET A 2 10.53 17.68 -20.12
N ALA A 3 10.37 17.59 -21.44
CA ALA A 3 9.89 16.37 -22.11
C ALA A 3 10.86 15.16 -21.98
N GLU A 4 12.17 15.44 -21.92
CA GLU A 4 13.23 14.44 -21.77
C GLU A 4 13.39 14.01 -20.30
N ILE A 5 12.97 14.88 -19.37
CA ILE A 5 12.99 14.64 -17.93
C ILE A 5 11.89 13.64 -17.54
N GLY A 6 10.67 13.78 -18.07
CA GLY A 6 9.58 12.83 -17.83
C GLY A 6 9.85 11.44 -18.41
N ALA A 7 10.57 11.37 -19.53
CA ALA A 7 10.83 10.10 -20.23
C ALA A 7 11.61 9.08 -19.39
N LEU A 8 12.57 9.49 -18.56
CA LEU A 8 13.41 8.57 -17.77
C LEU A 8 12.72 8.03 -16.50
N GLU A 9 11.86 8.84 -15.88
CA GLU A 9 11.03 8.42 -14.76
C GLU A 9 9.99 7.40 -15.23
N VAL A 10 9.37 7.67 -16.38
CA VAL A 10 8.49 6.73 -17.10
C VAL A 10 9.19 5.42 -17.46
N VAL A 11 10.48 5.44 -17.85
CA VAL A 11 11.24 4.21 -18.11
C VAL A 11 11.42 3.38 -16.83
N THR A 12 11.73 4.01 -15.70
CA THR A 12 11.90 3.33 -14.42
C THR A 12 10.58 2.71 -13.95
N GLN A 13 9.51 3.49 -13.99
CA GLN A 13 8.17 3.05 -13.63
C GLN A 13 7.69 1.88 -14.47
N ASN A 14 7.76 1.98 -15.81
CA ASN A 14 7.40 0.90 -16.72
C ASN A 14 8.18 -0.39 -16.45
N ARG A 15 9.48 -0.27 -16.16
CA ARG A 15 10.32 -1.43 -15.82
C ARG A 15 9.87 -2.07 -14.52
N LEU A 16 9.60 -1.30 -13.47
CA LEU A 16 9.11 -1.84 -12.20
C LEU A 16 7.71 -2.45 -12.35
N VAL A 17 6.77 -1.80 -13.04
CA VAL A 17 5.44 -2.36 -13.33
C VAL A 17 5.55 -3.69 -14.08
N ASN A 18 6.50 -3.82 -15.02
CA ASN A 18 6.78 -5.09 -15.67
C ASN A 18 7.36 -6.13 -14.71
N LEU A 19 8.28 -5.76 -13.83
CA LEU A 19 8.84 -6.65 -12.79
C LEU A 19 7.74 -7.17 -11.86
N PHE A 20 6.86 -6.30 -11.36
CA PHE A 20 5.73 -6.70 -10.52
C PHE A 20 4.83 -7.73 -11.23
N GLN A 21 4.58 -7.56 -12.52
CA GLN A 21 3.74 -8.48 -13.28
C GLN A 21 4.44 -9.80 -13.61
N LYS A 22 5.68 -9.74 -14.12
CA LYS A 22 6.38 -10.88 -14.73
C LYS A 22 7.13 -11.71 -13.70
N ASP A 23 7.77 -11.07 -12.74
CA ASP A 23 8.58 -11.74 -11.72
C ASP A 23 7.77 -12.03 -10.46
N LEU A 24 6.93 -11.09 -10.01
CA LEU A 24 6.18 -11.20 -8.74
C LEU A 24 4.74 -11.70 -8.93
N GLY A 25 4.24 -11.73 -10.17
CA GLY A 25 2.89 -12.20 -10.49
C GLY A 25 1.78 -11.34 -9.89
N TYR A 26 2.00 -10.02 -9.76
CA TYR A 26 0.97 -9.06 -9.37
C TYR A 26 0.05 -8.79 -10.57
N ILE A 27 -1.23 -8.58 -10.29
CA ILE A 27 -2.22 -8.20 -11.29
C ILE A 27 -2.10 -6.69 -11.54
N TYR A 28 -1.74 -6.29 -12.76
CA TYR A 28 -1.73 -4.87 -13.12
C TYR A 28 -3.15 -4.37 -13.37
N ILE A 29 -3.57 -3.34 -12.64
CA ILE A 29 -4.93 -2.77 -12.75
C ILE A 29 -4.98 -1.46 -13.56
N GLY A 30 -3.85 -1.09 -14.18
CA GLY A 30 -3.75 0.02 -15.11
C GLY A 30 -3.14 1.28 -14.53
N ASN A 31 -3.00 2.26 -15.43
CA ASN A 31 -2.74 3.65 -15.11
C ASN A 31 -4.05 4.29 -14.66
N LEU A 32 -4.04 4.86 -13.45
CA LEU A 32 -5.25 5.37 -12.81
C LEU A 32 -5.29 6.91 -12.79
N GLU A 33 -4.53 7.59 -13.64
CA GLU A 33 -4.37 9.05 -13.54
C GLU A 33 -5.68 9.82 -13.78
N ASP A 34 -6.50 9.35 -14.72
CA ASP A 34 -7.75 10.00 -15.16
C ASP A 34 -8.98 9.54 -14.38
N ARG A 35 -8.81 8.61 -13.42
CA ARG A 35 -9.93 8.09 -12.63
C ARG A 35 -10.26 9.03 -11.48
N THR A 36 -11.55 9.33 -11.32
CA THR A 36 -12.05 10.23 -10.27
C THR A 36 -12.49 9.50 -9.00
N ASP A 37 -12.55 8.17 -9.04
CA ASP A 37 -13.06 7.30 -7.98
C ASP A 37 -11.96 6.44 -7.33
N ASN A 38 -10.68 6.74 -7.59
CA ASN A 38 -9.57 6.06 -6.93
C ASN A 38 -9.64 6.23 -5.42
N SER A 39 -9.41 5.13 -4.71
CA SER A 39 -9.51 5.07 -3.26
C SER A 39 -8.46 4.12 -2.71
N ASN A 40 -8.17 4.25 -1.42
CA ASN A 40 -7.35 3.30 -0.69
C ASN A 40 -8.07 1.96 -0.43
N ILE A 41 -9.38 1.89 -0.68
CA ILE A 41 -10.17 0.65 -0.68
C ILE A 41 -10.92 0.55 -2.02
N ASN A 42 -10.50 -0.39 -2.86
CA ASN A 42 -11.23 -0.80 -4.04
C ASN A 42 -12.28 -1.85 -3.63
N GLU A 43 -13.51 -1.39 -3.41
CA GLU A 43 -14.62 -2.23 -2.91
C GLU A 43 -14.95 -3.40 -3.83
N THR A 44 -14.81 -3.22 -5.14
CA THR A 44 -15.05 -4.29 -6.13
C THR A 44 -14.07 -5.43 -5.95
N LEU A 45 -12.76 -5.13 -5.93
CA LEU A 45 -11.71 -6.14 -5.73
C LEU A 45 -11.79 -6.80 -4.34
N LEU A 46 -12.11 -6.03 -3.30
CA LEU A 46 -12.30 -6.57 -1.96
C LEU A 46 -13.50 -7.49 -1.88
N ARG A 47 -14.63 -7.11 -2.50
CA ARG A 47 -15.82 -7.97 -2.57
C ARG A 47 -15.52 -9.28 -3.32
N GLU A 48 -14.84 -9.23 -4.46
CA GLU A 48 -14.43 -10.41 -5.22
C GLU A 48 -13.59 -11.37 -4.38
N TYR A 49 -12.59 -10.85 -3.65
CA TYR A 49 -11.78 -11.64 -2.73
C TYR A 49 -12.65 -12.29 -1.64
N LEU A 50 -13.52 -11.52 -0.98
CA LEU A 50 -14.34 -12.07 0.10
C LEU A 50 -15.35 -13.12 -0.39
N VAL A 51 -15.90 -12.96 -1.59
CA VAL A 51 -16.72 -13.99 -2.25
C VAL A 51 -15.90 -15.26 -2.51
N SER A 52 -14.65 -15.13 -2.95
CA SER A 52 -13.76 -16.27 -3.17
C SER A 52 -13.48 -17.06 -1.89
N LYS A 53 -13.45 -16.35 -0.73
CA LYS A 53 -13.32 -16.93 0.62
C LYS A 53 -14.62 -17.46 1.20
N LYS A 54 -15.71 -17.50 0.42
CA LYS A 54 -17.02 -18.07 0.77
C LYS A 54 -17.74 -17.34 1.91
N TYR A 55 -17.42 -16.08 2.18
CA TYR A 55 -18.27 -15.24 3.03
C TYR A 55 -19.60 -14.98 2.34
N ASN A 56 -20.69 -14.94 3.11
CA ASN A 56 -22.00 -14.61 2.56
C ASN A 56 -22.17 -13.09 2.37
N GLU A 57 -23.17 -12.70 1.59
CA GLU A 57 -23.38 -11.29 1.20
C GLU A 57 -23.56 -10.35 2.41
N ASN A 58 -24.27 -10.78 3.45
CA ASN A 58 -24.45 -9.98 4.65
C ASN A 58 -23.10 -9.76 5.38
N GLN A 59 -22.30 -10.81 5.56
CA GLN A 59 -20.96 -10.70 6.15
C GLN A 59 -20.06 -9.76 5.35
N ILE A 60 -20.06 -9.89 4.02
CA ILE A 60 -19.28 -9.03 3.12
C ILE A 60 -19.70 -7.56 3.25
N ASN A 61 -21.00 -7.29 3.20
CA ASN A 61 -21.53 -5.92 3.29
C ASN A 61 -21.22 -5.29 4.66
N GLN A 62 -21.31 -6.06 5.75
CA GLN A 62 -20.94 -5.59 7.08
C GLN A 62 -19.44 -5.31 7.19
N ALA A 63 -18.59 -6.19 6.66
CA ALA A 63 -17.14 -6.04 6.71
C ALA A 63 -16.68 -4.81 5.93
N ILE A 64 -17.11 -4.67 4.67
CA ILE A 64 -16.78 -3.52 3.82
C ILE A 64 -17.27 -2.22 4.46
N ARG A 65 -18.52 -2.19 4.96
CA ARG A 65 -19.06 -1.01 5.64
C ARG A 65 -18.22 -0.60 6.85
N GLN A 66 -17.87 -1.55 7.72
CA GLN A 66 -17.04 -1.26 8.91
C GLN A 66 -15.64 -0.78 8.52
N LEU A 67 -15.01 -1.42 7.52
CA LEU A 67 -13.71 -0.99 7.02
C LEU A 67 -13.74 0.43 6.48
N LEU A 68 -14.74 0.77 5.66
CA LEU A 68 -14.91 2.11 5.10
C LEU A 68 -15.21 3.16 6.18
N LEU A 69 -15.99 2.81 7.19
CA LEU A 69 -16.27 3.70 8.31
C LEU A 69 -14.99 4.07 9.05
N GLU A 70 -14.11 3.09 9.33
CA GLU A 70 -12.85 3.36 9.99
C GLU A 70 -11.86 4.09 9.08
N ALA A 71 -11.77 3.73 7.80
CA ALA A 71 -10.87 4.38 6.85
C ALA A 71 -11.24 5.85 6.59
N ASN A 72 -12.51 6.22 6.76
CA ASN A 72 -13.04 7.57 6.54
C ASN A 72 -13.33 8.34 7.83
N ASN A 73 -12.93 7.82 9.00
CA ASN A 73 -13.22 8.43 10.28
C ASN A 73 -12.45 9.74 10.47
N GLN A 74 -13.15 10.88 10.41
CA GLN A 74 -12.55 12.22 10.55
C GLN A 74 -12.23 12.62 11.99
N GLY A 75 -12.71 11.84 12.98
CA GLY A 75 -12.49 12.12 14.40
C GLY A 75 -11.18 11.54 14.95
N LYS A 76 -10.44 10.77 14.15
CA LYS A 76 -9.18 10.10 14.53
C LYS A 76 -8.03 10.75 13.77
N ASP A 77 -6.88 10.87 14.42
CA ASP A 77 -5.65 11.25 13.71
C ASP A 77 -5.16 10.09 12.81
N LEU A 78 -4.19 10.35 11.92
CA LEU A 78 -3.67 9.32 11.01
C LEU A 78 -3.16 8.07 11.74
N TYR A 79 -2.52 8.26 12.89
CA TYR A 79 -1.94 7.17 13.65
C TYR A 79 -3.05 6.28 14.23
N GLU A 80 -4.07 6.87 14.83
CA GLU A 80 -5.23 6.18 15.39
C GLU A 80 -6.02 5.45 14.31
N ALA A 81 -6.35 6.13 13.21
CA ALA A 81 -7.07 5.51 12.10
C ALA A 81 -6.28 4.33 11.50
N ASN A 82 -4.98 4.51 11.25
CA ASN A 82 -4.14 3.44 10.71
C ASN A 82 -3.93 2.28 11.68
N LYS A 83 -3.86 2.54 13.00
CA LYS A 83 -3.79 1.52 14.04
C LYS A 83 -5.06 0.67 14.07
N GLU A 84 -6.21 1.30 13.97
CA GLU A 84 -7.51 0.61 13.97
C GLU A 84 -7.66 -0.22 12.71
N ILE A 85 -7.34 0.34 11.54
CA ILE A 85 -7.30 -0.42 10.28
C ILE A 85 -6.33 -1.60 10.37
N TYR A 86 -5.12 -1.40 10.91
CA TYR A 86 -4.18 -2.50 11.12
C TYR A 86 -4.77 -3.60 12.02
N GLY A 87 -5.50 -3.22 13.07
CA GLY A 87 -6.26 -4.15 13.91
C GLY A 87 -7.30 -4.96 13.11
N LEU A 88 -8.09 -4.31 12.26
CA LEU A 88 -9.06 -4.98 11.39
C LEU A 88 -8.39 -5.92 10.38
N LEU A 89 -7.22 -5.54 9.85
CA LEU A 89 -6.44 -6.38 8.94
C LEU A 89 -5.92 -7.62 9.68
N ARG A 90 -5.35 -7.47 10.88
CA ARG A 90 -4.74 -8.57 11.65
C ARG A 90 -5.74 -9.54 12.24
N TYR A 91 -6.85 -9.05 12.78
CA TYR A 91 -7.78 -9.84 13.58
C TYR A 91 -9.13 -10.08 12.92
N GLY A 92 -9.35 -9.50 11.74
CA GLY A 92 -10.60 -9.58 11.02
C GLY A 92 -11.69 -8.67 11.60
N ILE A 93 -12.76 -8.50 10.83
CA ILE A 93 -13.90 -7.67 11.20
C ILE A 93 -14.97 -8.56 11.84
N ASN A 94 -15.40 -8.22 13.05
CA ASN A 94 -16.52 -8.89 13.71
C ASN A 94 -17.83 -8.50 13.02
N VAL A 95 -18.56 -9.49 12.51
CA VAL A 95 -19.85 -9.32 11.84
C VAL A 95 -20.91 -10.14 12.58
N SER A 96 -22.13 -9.63 12.63
CA SER A 96 -23.24 -10.37 13.26
C SER A 96 -23.77 -11.44 12.32
N ASN A 97 -23.99 -12.64 12.85
CA ASN A 97 -24.80 -13.65 12.19
C ASN A 97 -26.28 -13.39 12.52
N GLU A 98 -27.17 -13.59 11.55
CA GLU A 98 -28.63 -13.35 11.70
C GLU A 98 -29.31 -14.28 12.71
N VAL A 99 -28.63 -15.32 13.22
CA VAL A 99 -29.18 -16.25 14.22
C VAL A 99 -28.08 -16.69 15.21
N GLY A 100 -28.29 -16.47 16.51
CA GLY A 100 -27.64 -17.20 17.62
C GLY A 100 -26.14 -16.98 17.83
N GLU A 101 -25.79 -15.89 18.52
CA GLU A 101 -24.66 -15.69 19.46
C GLU A 101 -23.28 -16.35 19.23
N HIS A 102 -22.78 -16.43 18.00
CA HIS A 102 -21.35 -16.64 17.76
C HIS A 102 -20.75 -15.47 16.98
N ARG A 103 -19.69 -14.86 17.54
CA ARG A 103 -18.88 -13.86 16.83
C ARG A 103 -18.34 -14.51 15.56
N SER A 104 -18.70 -13.94 14.41
CA SER A 104 -18.12 -14.34 13.13
C SER A 104 -17.13 -13.28 12.72
N TYR A 105 -15.93 -13.68 12.31
CA TYR A 105 -14.91 -12.76 11.83
C TYR A 105 -14.75 -12.89 10.32
N VAL A 106 -14.68 -11.76 9.64
CA VAL A 106 -14.31 -11.67 8.23
C VAL A 106 -12.86 -11.24 8.15
N ASN A 107 -11.99 -12.14 7.74
CA ASN A 107 -10.57 -11.85 7.53
C ASN A 107 -10.37 -11.15 6.19
N LEU A 108 -9.79 -9.94 6.23
CA LEU A 108 -9.50 -9.13 5.04
C LEU A 108 -8.23 -9.59 4.33
N ILE A 109 -7.30 -10.22 5.06
CA ILE A 109 -6.03 -10.76 4.57
C ILE A 109 -5.92 -12.21 5.07
N ASP A 110 -5.49 -13.10 4.19
CA ASP A 110 -5.11 -14.47 4.53
C ASP A 110 -3.64 -14.50 4.95
N TRP A 111 -3.39 -14.29 6.24
CA TRP A 111 -2.06 -14.28 6.84
C TRP A 111 -1.41 -15.67 6.88
N HIS A 112 -2.20 -16.73 6.84
CA HIS A 112 -1.68 -18.09 6.94
C HIS A 112 -1.18 -18.60 5.59
N ASN A 113 -1.86 -18.23 4.50
CA ASN A 113 -1.43 -18.54 3.15
C ASN A 113 -1.31 -17.24 2.33
N PRO A 114 -0.14 -16.58 2.32
CA PRO A 114 0.10 -15.35 1.57
C PRO A 114 -0.32 -15.45 0.11
N MET A 115 -0.08 -16.60 -0.53
CA MET A 115 -0.41 -16.85 -1.93
C MET A 115 -1.90 -16.99 -2.21
N ALA A 116 -2.74 -17.10 -1.18
CA ALA A 116 -4.19 -17.12 -1.30
C ALA A 116 -4.83 -15.71 -1.24
N ASN A 117 -4.00 -14.66 -1.22
CA ASN A 117 -4.41 -13.26 -1.41
C ASN A 117 -4.20 -12.84 -2.87
N ASN A 118 -4.99 -11.88 -3.32
CA ASN A 118 -4.82 -11.25 -4.62
C ASN A 118 -3.97 -9.98 -4.45
N PHE A 119 -2.85 -9.91 -5.17
CA PHE A 119 -1.96 -8.75 -5.16
C PHE A 119 -2.09 -7.99 -6.46
N TYR A 120 -2.20 -6.67 -6.37
CA TYR A 120 -2.36 -5.79 -7.50
C TYR A 120 -1.35 -4.64 -7.44
N ILE A 121 -0.95 -4.18 -8.61
CA ILE A 121 -0.13 -2.99 -8.80
C ILE A 121 -0.88 -2.03 -9.71
N ALA A 122 -0.93 -0.76 -9.31
CA ALA A 122 -1.45 0.34 -10.11
C ALA A 122 -0.38 1.42 -10.26
N GLU A 123 -0.43 2.16 -11.37
CA GLU A 123 0.43 3.32 -11.57
C GLU A 123 -0.36 4.62 -11.65
N GLU A 124 0.30 5.74 -11.35
CA GLU A 124 -0.23 7.10 -11.48
C GLU A 124 -1.59 7.27 -10.77
N VAL A 125 -1.69 6.87 -9.50
CA VAL A 125 -2.99 6.79 -8.82
C VAL A 125 -3.45 8.16 -8.34
N THR A 126 -4.18 8.91 -9.16
CA THR A 126 -4.67 10.25 -8.76
C THR A 126 -5.70 10.13 -7.64
N ILE A 127 -5.44 10.77 -6.50
CA ILE A 127 -6.34 10.85 -5.35
C ILE A 127 -6.79 12.29 -5.15
N PHE A 128 -8.11 12.46 -5.08
CA PHE A 128 -8.76 13.73 -4.80
C PHE A 128 -9.01 13.85 -3.30
N GLY A 129 -8.10 14.56 -2.61
CA GLY A 129 -8.27 14.96 -1.21
C GLY A 129 -8.59 16.43 -1.08
N ASN A 130 -8.05 17.07 -0.05
CA ASN A 130 -8.04 18.53 0.06
C ASN A 130 -7.18 19.18 -1.04
N LYS A 131 -6.21 18.40 -1.55
CA LYS A 131 -5.49 18.66 -2.79
C LYS A 131 -5.42 17.37 -3.60
N GLU A 132 -5.21 17.55 -4.90
CA GLU A 132 -4.90 16.45 -5.80
C GLU A 132 -3.44 16.00 -5.61
N ARG A 133 -3.24 14.70 -5.40
CA ARG A 133 -1.92 14.07 -5.36
C ARG A 133 -1.98 12.75 -6.11
N ARG A 134 -0.83 12.35 -6.64
CA ARG A 134 -0.71 11.18 -7.49
C ARG A 134 0.51 10.38 -7.07
N PRO A 135 0.34 9.38 -6.20
CA PRO A 135 1.36 8.37 -5.97
C PRO A 135 1.73 7.64 -7.26
N ASP A 136 3.03 7.47 -7.50
CA ASP A 136 3.54 6.86 -8.73
C ASP A 136 3.13 5.38 -8.84
N LEU A 137 3.30 4.60 -7.77
CA LEU A 137 2.85 3.21 -7.70
C LEU A 137 2.12 2.90 -6.39
N VAL A 138 1.04 2.11 -6.47
CA VAL A 138 0.28 1.66 -5.30
C VAL A 138 0.09 0.15 -5.34
N ILE A 139 0.40 -0.49 -4.20
CA ILE A 139 0.20 -1.92 -3.98
C ILE A 139 -1.12 -2.12 -3.26
N TYR A 140 -2.03 -2.84 -3.92
CA TYR A 140 -3.26 -3.30 -3.31
C TYR A 140 -3.17 -4.80 -2.99
N VAL A 141 -3.62 -5.20 -1.81
CA VAL A 141 -3.85 -6.60 -1.44
C VAL A 141 -5.32 -6.79 -1.15
N ASN A 142 -5.97 -7.69 -1.88
CA ASN A 142 -7.41 -7.94 -1.81
C ASN A 142 -8.24 -6.65 -1.98
N GLY A 143 -7.77 -5.70 -2.80
CA GLY A 143 -8.43 -4.41 -3.00
C GLY A 143 -8.14 -3.35 -1.92
N ILE A 144 -7.29 -3.61 -0.94
CA ILE A 144 -6.89 -2.63 0.09
C ILE A 144 -5.48 -2.13 -0.23
N ALA A 145 -5.30 -0.81 -0.37
CA ALA A 145 -3.99 -0.22 -0.57
C ALA A 145 -3.15 -0.40 0.71
N LEU A 146 -2.03 -1.11 0.61
CA LEU A 146 -1.13 -1.38 1.73
C LEU A 146 0.28 -0.80 1.53
N GLY A 147 0.65 -0.44 0.30
CA GLY A 147 1.96 0.13 -0.03
C GLY A 147 1.86 1.28 -1.03
N VAL A 148 2.70 2.31 -0.84
CA VAL A 148 2.92 3.41 -1.81
C VAL A 148 4.39 3.50 -2.14
N ILE A 149 4.74 3.62 -3.42
CA ILE A 149 6.12 3.81 -3.89
C ILE A 149 6.18 5.10 -4.70
N GLU A 150 7.03 6.03 -4.26
CA GLU A 150 7.37 7.25 -4.99
C GLU A 150 8.72 7.04 -5.69
N LEU A 151 8.75 7.14 -7.01
CA LEU A 151 9.95 6.93 -7.82
C LEU A 151 10.61 8.25 -8.14
N LYS A 152 11.93 8.25 -8.31
CA LYS A 152 12.68 9.39 -8.80
C LYS A 152 13.71 8.93 -9.82
N ARG A 153 13.91 9.74 -10.86
CA ARG A 153 15.00 9.54 -11.81
C ARG A 153 16.35 9.58 -11.12
N SER A 154 17.37 8.92 -11.68
CA SER A 154 18.70 8.74 -11.06
C SER A 154 19.47 10.04 -10.77
N LYS A 155 19.09 11.18 -11.39
CA LYS A 155 19.70 12.50 -11.15
C LYS A 155 19.04 13.29 -10.01
N VAL A 156 17.95 12.77 -9.43
CA VAL A 156 17.20 13.37 -8.34
C VAL A 156 17.36 12.48 -7.12
N SER A 157 17.61 13.09 -5.96
CA SER A 157 17.71 12.32 -4.74
C SER A 157 16.36 11.69 -4.38
N VAL A 158 16.40 10.44 -3.93
CA VAL A 158 15.28 9.68 -3.39
C VAL A 158 14.62 10.39 -2.20
N HIS A 159 15.37 11.26 -1.52
CA HIS A 159 14.86 12.12 -0.45
C HIS A 159 13.73 13.05 -0.91
N GLU A 160 13.67 13.43 -2.19
CA GLU A 160 12.51 14.15 -2.74
C GLU A 160 11.25 13.28 -2.72
N GLY A 161 11.34 11.99 -3.08
CA GLY A 161 10.23 11.04 -2.96
C GLY A 161 9.83 10.77 -1.51
N ILE A 162 10.80 10.74 -0.59
CA ILE A 162 10.53 10.67 0.86
C ILE A 162 9.72 11.89 1.33
N ARG A 163 10.13 13.10 0.94
CA ARG A 163 9.41 14.33 1.29
C ARG A 163 8.02 14.39 0.65
N GLN A 164 7.85 13.86 -0.56
CA GLN A 164 6.53 13.72 -1.19
C GLN A 164 5.63 12.79 -0.37
N ASN A 165 6.10 11.61 0.02
CA ASN A 165 5.38 10.72 0.95
C ASN A 165 4.97 11.42 2.25
N ILE A 166 5.89 12.13 2.91
CA ILE A 166 5.64 12.84 4.18
C ILE A 166 4.62 13.96 3.98
N ARG A 167 4.72 14.71 2.89
CA ARG A 167 3.77 15.78 2.56
C ARG A 167 2.39 15.19 2.30
N ASN A 168 2.27 14.14 1.50
CA ASN A 168 0.98 13.59 1.08
C ASN A 168 0.11 13.10 2.28
N GLN A 169 0.73 12.82 3.43
CA GLN A 169 0.08 12.43 4.69
C GLN A 169 -0.50 13.61 5.50
N GLN A 170 -0.17 14.86 5.16
CA GLN A 170 -0.65 16.03 5.89
C GLN A 170 -2.17 16.20 5.70
N ASP A 171 -2.85 16.73 6.72
CA ASP A 171 -4.32 16.86 6.73
C ASP A 171 -4.87 17.63 5.52
N ASN A 172 -4.12 18.61 5.00
CA ASN A 172 -4.47 19.42 3.84
C ASN A 172 -4.08 18.80 2.49
N GLU A 173 -3.68 17.51 2.47
CA GLU A 173 -3.24 16.77 1.28
C GLU A 173 -4.19 15.58 1.03
N ILE A 174 -3.67 14.36 0.88
CA ILE A 174 -4.44 13.13 0.68
C ILE A 174 -4.38 12.20 1.90
N HIS A 175 -4.36 12.80 3.10
CA HIS A 175 -4.24 12.12 4.40
C HIS A 175 -5.05 10.82 4.52
N ARG A 176 -6.31 10.84 4.08
CA ARG A 176 -7.22 9.69 4.17
C ARG A 176 -6.73 8.46 3.41
N PHE A 177 -6.01 8.67 2.30
CA PHE A 177 -5.44 7.57 1.53
C PHE A 177 -4.45 6.75 2.37
N PHE A 178 -3.75 7.40 3.31
CA PHE A 178 -2.76 6.77 4.17
C PHE A 178 -3.35 6.03 5.38
N THR A 179 -4.67 6.04 5.58
CA THR A 179 -5.29 5.31 6.71
C THR A 179 -5.16 3.79 6.55
N THR A 180 -5.04 3.26 5.33
CA THR A 180 -4.79 1.82 5.10
C THR A 180 -3.34 1.49 4.80
N ILE A 181 -2.52 2.47 4.41
CA ILE A 181 -1.13 2.24 4.00
C ILE A 181 -0.31 1.71 5.17
N GLN A 182 0.29 0.55 4.99
CA GLN A 182 1.10 -0.09 6.01
C GLN A 182 2.57 0.27 5.87
N LEU A 183 3.06 0.36 4.63
CA LEU A 183 4.44 0.66 4.28
C LEU A 183 4.51 1.75 3.20
N ILE A 184 5.50 2.61 3.30
CA ILE A 184 5.75 3.68 2.32
C ILE A 184 7.18 3.55 1.80
N PHE A 185 7.37 3.83 0.51
CA PHE A 185 8.64 3.63 -0.18
C PHE A 185 8.99 4.83 -1.03
N ALA A 186 10.29 5.05 -1.19
CA ALA A 186 10.84 5.95 -2.19
C ALA A 186 12.00 5.25 -2.90
N GLY A 187 12.08 5.33 -4.23
CA GLY A 187 13.07 4.59 -5.00
C GLY A 187 13.72 5.40 -6.12
N SER A 188 15.01 5.17 -6.38
CA SER A 188 15.68 5.63 -7.59
C SER A 188 16.77 4.65 -8.02
N ASP A 189 17.12 4.65 -9.32
CA ASP A 189 18.18 3.79 -9.83
C ASP A 189 19.57 4.05 -9.21
N SER A 190 19.82 5.27 -8.76
CA SER A 190 21.12 5.67 -8.21
C SER A 190 21.24 5.49 -6.70
N GLU A 191 20.12 5.58 -5.97
CA GLU A 191 20.12 5.53 -4.50
C GLU A 191 19.43 4.28 -3.95
N GLY A 192 18.79 3.46 -4.78
CA GLY A 192 18.13 2.22 -4.39
C GLY A 192 16.73 2.46 -3.81
N LEU A 193 16.27 1.51 -2.97
CA LEU A 193 14.95 1.54 -2.36
C LEU A 193 15.05 1.98 -0.89
N TYR A 194 14.24 2.94 -0.51
CA TYR A 194 14.06 3.40 0.87
C TYR A 194 12.64 3.08 1.33
N TYR A 195 12.48 2.80 2.61
CA TYR A 195 11.19 2.49 3.20
C TYR A 195 10.99 3.15 4.57
N GLY A 196 9.73 3.25 4.95
CA GLY A 196 9.28 3.69 6.26
C GLY A 196 7.81 3.33 6.48
N VAL A 197 7.21 3.93 7.51
CA VAL A 197 5.79 3.83 7.79
C VAL A 197 5.18 5.22 7.92
N ILE A 198 3.85 5.30 8.08
CA ILE A 198 3.19 6.59 8.26
C ILE A 198 3.82 7.40 9.41
N LYS A 199 3.89 8.72 9.25
CA LYS A 199 4.47 9.69 10.18
C LYS A 199 5.97 9.50 10.47
N THR A 200 6.70 8.60 9.79
CA THR A 200 8.16 8.47 9.94
C THR A 200 8.88 9.74 9.42
N PRO A 201 9.60 10.48 10.28
CA PRO A 201 10.40 11.64 9.86
C PRO A 201 11.50 11.24 8.86
N GLU A 202 11.83 12.11 7.91
CA GLU A 202 12.79 11.86 6.82
C GLU A 202 14.09 11.18 7.28
N LYS A 203 14.69 11.65 8.39
CA LYS A 203 15.95 11.12 8.93
C LYS A 203 15.91 9.67 9.43
N PHE A 204 14.71 9.11 9.61
CA PHE A 204 14.50 7.74 10.11
C PHE A 204 14.04 6.78 9.02
N TRP A 205 13.97 7.24 7.77
CA TRP A 205 13.80 6.34 6.64
C TRP A 205 15.04 5.47 6.47
N LEU A 206 14.81 4.20 6.16
CA LEU A 206 15.86 3.21 6.04
C LEU A 206 16.04 2.84 4.57
N ARG A 207 17.29 2.74 4.12
CA ARG A 207 17.61 2.16 2.82
C ARG A 207 17.57 0.64 2.93
N TRP A 208 16.79 0.00 2.09
CA TRP A 208 16.82 -1.44 1.92
C TRP A 208 18.10 -1.86 1.21
N LYS A 209 18.80 -2.85 1.76
CA LYS A 209 20.04 -3.39 1.18
C LYS A 209 20.06 -4.90 1.35
N GLU A 210 20.25 -5.59 0.25
CA GLU A 210 20.49 -7.03 0.21
C GLU A 210 21.72 -7.32 -0.65
N GLU A 211 22.34 -8.48 -0.45
CA GLU A 211 23.40 -8.96 -1.32
C GLU A 211 22.82 -9.18 -2.71
N ASN A 212 23.43 -8.55 -3.73
CA ASN A 212 23.04 -8.65 -5.14
C ASN A 212 24.20 -9.27 -5.95
N PRO A 213 24.40 -10.58 -5.85
CA PRO A 213 25.60 -11.23 -6.38
C PRO A 213 25.64 -11.24 -7.92
N GLN A 214 24.49 -11.14 -8.59
CA GLN A 214 24.38 -11.08 -10.05
C GLN A 214 24.59 -9.67 -10.60
N GLY A 215 24.71 -8.65 -9.75
CA GLY A 215 24.93 -7.26 -10.19
C GLY A 215 23.76 -6.70 -10.99
N GLU A 216 22.54 -7.14 -10.70
CA GLU A 216 21.31 -6.57 -11.27
C GLU A 216 21.18 -5.10 -10.87
N ASN A 217 20.29 -4.34 -11.51
CA ASN A 217 19.99 -2.98 -11.05
C ASN A 217 19.48 -3.04 -9.59
N GLU A 218 20.07 -2.24 -8.69
CA GLU A 218 19.82 -2.34 -7.25
C GLU A 218 18.35 -2.09 -6.90
N LEU A 219 17.70 -1.11 -7.55
CA LEU A 219 16.29 -0.82 -7.31
C LEU A 219 15.41 -2.00 -7.71
N ASP A 220 15.63 -2.59 -8.88
CA ASP A 220 14.87 -3.76 -9.34
C ASP A 220 15.07 -4.96 -8.41
N TYR A 221 16.33 -5.25 -8.05
CA TYR A 221 16.66 -6.35 -7.17
C TYR A 221 16.00 -6.18 -5.80
N ASN A 222 16.06 -4.98 -5.22
CA ASN A 222 15.43 -4.68 -3.94
C ASN A 222 13.91 -4.76 -4.03
N CYS A 223 13.29 -4.24 -5.09
CA CYS A 223 11.85 -4.36 -5.32
C CYS A 223 11.43 -5.82 -5.45
N LYS A 224 12.16 -6.63 -6.24
CA LYS A 224 11.88 -8.06 -6.42
C LYS A 224 11.93 -8.82 -5.10
N ASN A 225 12.91 -8.52 -4.25
CA ASN A 225 13.05 -9.21 -2.97
C ASN A 225 12.05 -8.72 -1.92
N PHE A 226 11.89 -7.41 -1.74
CA PHE A 226 10.99 -6.85 -0.73
C PHE A 226 9.52 -7.15 -1.05
N PHE A 227 9.11 -6.99 -2.31
CA PHE A 227 7.73 -7.16 -2.74
C PHE A 227 7.40 -8.58 -3.19
N ASP A 228 8.22 -9.58 -2.84
CA ASP A 228 7.74 -10.95 -2.81
C ASP A 228 6.47 -11.03 -1.95
N LYS A 229 5.44 -11.72 -2.43
CA LYS A 229 4.11 -11.75 -1.81
C LYS A 229 4.14 -12.22 -0.36
N THR A 230 4.98 -13.20 -0.07
CA THR A 230 5.15 -13.75 1.28
C THR A 230 5.88 -12.72 2.13
N ARG A 231 7.03 -12.23 1.66
CA ARG A 231 7.84 -11.26 2.43
C ARG A 231 7.10 -9.96 2.70
N PHE A 232 6.35 -9.43 1.73
CA PHE A 232 5.57 -8.20 1.89
C PHE A 232 4.52 -8.34 3.00
N LEU A 233 3.79 -9.46 3.04
CA LEU A 233 2.81 -9.70 4.10
C LEU A 233 3.48 -10.00 5.44
N GLU A 234 4.55 -10.78 5.48
CA GLU A 234 5.35 -11.02 6.70
C GLU A 234 5.83 -9.71 7.31
N PHE A 235 6.36 -8.79 6.49
CA PHE A 235 6.82 -7.49 6.97
C PHE A 235 5.68 -6.69 7.61
N ILE A 236 4.50 -6.67 6.97
CA ILE A 236 3.32 -6.01 7.53
C ILE A 236 2.86 -6.68 8.82
N GLN A 237 2.85 -8.01 8.89
CA GLN A 237 2.26 -8.74 9.99
C GLN A 237 3.19 -8.83 11.22
N ASP A 238 4.50 -8.98 11.02
CA ASP A 238 5.45 -9.33 12.08
C ASP A 238 6.44 -8.20 12.41
N MET A 239 6.65 -7.24 11.51
CA MET A 239 7.62 -6.15 11.72
C MET A 239 6.97 -4.83 12.13
N ILE A 240 5.64 -4.68 11.98
CA ILE A 240 4.93 -3.44 12.34
C ILE A 240 4.53 -3.42 13.81
N ILE A 241 4.91 -2.35 14.52
CA ILE A 241 4.54 -2.10 15.91
C ILE A 241 3.96 -0.69 16.07
N PHE A 242 2.92 -0.58 16.90
CA PHE A 242 2.33 0.69 17.33
C PHE A 242 2.63 0.91 18.81
N ASP A 243 3.39 1.95 19.13
CA ASP A 243 3.91 2.22 20.47
C ASP A 243 3.83 3.73 20.78
N ALA A 244 3.07 4.10 21.81
CA ALA A 244 2.96 5.45 22.34
C ALA A 244 2.75 6.58 21.28
N GLY A 245 1.93 6.35 20.26
CA GLY A 245 1.66 7.35 19.20
C GLY A 245 2.62 7.28 18.01
N ILE A 246 3.53 6.31 18.00
CA ILE A 246 4.53 6.09 16.95
C ILE A 246 4.32 4.72 16.32
N LYS A 247 4.21 4.69 14.99
CA LYS A 247 4.28 3.45 14.20
C LYS A 247 5.74 3.19 13.84
N LYS A 248 6.19 1.95 13.93
CA LYS A 248 7.57 1.50 13.65
C LYS A 248 7.52 0.26 12.75
N ALA A 249 8.54 0.12 11.91
CA ALA A 249 8.82 -1.09 11.12
C ALA A 249 10.33 -1.21 10.85
#